data_AF-A0A366DK16-F1
#
_entry.id   AF-A0A366DK16-F1
#
_cell.length_a   1.000
_cell.length_b   1.000
_cell.length_c   1.000
_cell.angle_alpha   90.00
_cell.angle_beta   90.00
_cell.angle_gamma   90.00
#
_symmetry.space_group_name_H-M   'P 1'
#
loop_
_entity.id
_entity.type
_entity.pdbx_description
1 polymer ?
#
loop_
_entity_poly.entity_id
_entity_poly.type
_entity_poly.pdbx_seq_one_letter_code
_entity_poly.pdbx_strand_id
1 'polypeptide(L)'
;MAAQLRQIVSTPALPMLLFSRELNVGNEDLRAAFRGLLMKFQGLIVAELARGQDAGFLRREVAPEDAAVLLTSLVQGMAIRWSLGARNFSLIGEGKRLLDVQLRLLAAKED
;
A
#
# COMPACT_ATOMS: atom_id res chain seq x y z
N MET A 1 3.06 6.22 2.14
CA MET A 1 3.74 4.98 1.72
C MET A 1 5.16 4.81 2.27
N ALA A 2 6.03 5.84 2.27
CA ALA A 2 7.39 5.70 2.86
C ALA A 2 7.40 5.37 4.37
N ALA A 3 6.41 5.86 5.12
CA ALA A 3 6.24 5.53 6.53
C ALA A 3 5.93 4.04 6.75
N GLN A 4 5.03 3.48 5.94
CA GLN A 4 4.67 2.06 5.97
C GLN A 4 5.88 1.17 5.66
N LEU A 5 6.67 1.52 4.64
CA LEU A 5 7.90 0.82 4.30
C LEU A 5 8.93 0.86 5.44
N ARG A 6 9.08 2.01 6.12
CA ARG A 6 9.95 2.13 7.30
C ARG A 6 9.47 1.28 8.47
N GLN A 7 8.17 1.20 8.72
CA GLN A 7 7.61 0.31 9.74
C GLN A 7 7.92 -1.15 9.43
N ILE A 8 7.83 -1.57 8.16
CA ILE A 8 8.18 -2.94 7.75
C ILE A 8 9.67 -3.22 7.98
N VAL A 9 10.55 -2.28 7.64
CA VAL A 9 11.99 -2.43 7.91
C VAL A 9 12.27 -2.53 9.41
N SER A 10 11.56 -1.74 10.22
CA SER A 10 11.75 -1.69 11.69
C SER A 10 11.18 -2.94 12.38
N THR A 11 10.13 -3.54 11.82
CA THR A 11 9.52 -4.76 12.35
C THR A 11 9.23 -5.75 11.21
N PRO A 12 10.26 -6.48 10.71
CA PRO A 12 10.14 -7.35 9.53
C PRO A 12 9.16 -8.52 9.70
N ALA A 13 8.80 -8.86 10.93
CA ALA A 13 7.80 -9.88 11.22
C ALA A 13 6.37 -9.41 10.95
N LEU A 14 6.08 -8.09 10.91
CA LEU A 14 4.72 -7.57 10.76
C LEU A 14 3.98 -8.06 9.51
N PRO A 15 4.57 -8.03 8.30
CA PRO A 15 3.92 -8.61 7.11
C PRO A 15 3.67 -10.11 7.27
N MET A 16 4.64 -10.84 7.83
CA MET A 16 4.52 -12.28 8.01
C MET A 16 3.48 -12.66 9.06
N LEU A 17 3.31 -11.84 10.10
CA LEU A 17 2.25 -11.96 11.10
C LEU A 17 0.87 -11.83 10.46
N LEU A 18 0.66 -10.86 9.58
CA LEU A 18 -0.59 -10.69 8.81
C LEU A 18 -0.93 -11.95 7.98
N PHE A 19 0.07 -12.67 7.51
CA PHE A 19 -0.09 -13.91 6.73
C PHE A 19 0.07 -15.19 7.56
N SER A 20 0.25 -15.07 8.88
CA SER A 20 0.49 -16.20 9.78
C SER A 20 -0.78 -17.02 10.05
N ARG A 21 -0.61 -18.29 10.44
CA ARG A 21 -1.77 -19.13 10.83
C ARG A 21 -2.43 -18.62 12.10
N GLU A 22 -1.68 -17.96 12.98
CA GLU A 22 -2.17 -17.41 14.24
C GLU A 22 -3.24 -16.34 14.02
N LEU A 23 -3.07 -15.48 13.02
CA LEU A 23 -4.10 -14.53 12.57
C LEU A 23 -5.19 -15.20 11.73
N ASN A 24 -4.86 -16.19 10.90
CA ASN A 24 -5.82 -16.86 10.02
C ASN A 24 -6.71 -17.93 10.70
N VAL A 25 -6.32 -18.47 11.85
CA VAL A 25 -7.00 -19.61 12.51
C VAL A 25 -7.34 -19.32 13.99
N GLY A 26 -6.66 -18.36 14.66
CA GLY A 26 -6.74 -18.23 16.12
C GLY A 26 -7.62 -17.11 16.72
N ASN A 27 -7.96 -16.04 15.98
CA ASN A 27 -8.67 -14.89 16.57
C ASN A 27 -9.47 -14.05 15.55
N GLU A 28 -10.80 -14.20 15.54
CA GLU A 28 -11.70 -13.46 14.64
C GLU A 28 -11.73 -11.96 14.89
N ASP A 29 -11.73 -11.54 16.15
CA ASP A 29 -11.75 -10.13 16.54
C ASP A 29 -10.50 -9.40 16.07
N LEU A 30 -9.34 -10.05 16.20
CA LEU A 30 -8.08 -9.51 15.71
C LEU A 30 -8.11 -9.34 14.19
N ARG A 31 -8.61 -10.33 13.44
CA ARG A 31 -8.79 -10.21 11.98
C ARG A 31 -9.75 -9.08 11.61
N ALA A 32 -10.86 -8.93 12.33
CA ALA A 32 -11.82 -7.87 12.11
C ALA A 32 -11.19 -6.49 12.36
N ALA A 33 -10.43 -6.33 13.45
CA ALA A 33 -9.71 -5.11 13.77
C ALA A 33 -8.68 -4.75 12.68
N PHE A 34 -7.88 -5.72 12.21
CA PHE A 34 -6.92 -5.50 11.13
C PHE A 34 -7.59 -5.12 9.81
N ARG A 35 -8.65 -5.85 9.41
CA ARG A 35 -9.43 -5.50 8.22
C ARG A 35 -10.01 -4.10 8.32
N GLY A 36 -10.60 -3.75 9.47
CA GLY A 36 -11.14 -2.42 9.73
C GLY A 36 -10.08 -1.32 9.64
N LEU A 37 -8.87 -1.56 10.15
CA LEU A 37 -7.75 -0.62 10.04
C LEU A 37 -7.31 -0.43 8.58
N LEU A 38 -7.19 -1.52 7.81
CA LEU A 38 -6.84 -1.48 6.40
C LEU A 38 -7.89 -0.74 5.57
N MET A 39 -9.18 -1.02 5.79
CA MET A 39 -10.29 -0.35 5.10
C MET A 39 -10.34 1.15 5.43
N LYS A 40 -10.13 1.54 6.70
CA LYS A 40 -10.04 2.95 7.09
C LYS A 40 -8.89 3.65 6.37
N PHE A 41 -7.71 3.03 6.35
CA PHE A 41 -6.55 3.59 5.66
C PHE A 41 -6.77 3.71 4.15
N GLN A 42 -7.36 2.70 3.52
CA GLN A 42 -7.73 2.74 2.10
C GLN A 42 -8.74 3.86 1.82
N GLY A 43 -9.75 4.04 2.67
CA GLY A 43 -10.73 5.12 2.54
C GLY A 43 -10.10 6.52 2.58
N LEU A 44 -9.07 6.72 3.41
CA LEU A 44 -8.30 7.98 3.42
C LEU A 44 -7.59 8.21 2.09
N ILE A 45 -7.00 7.18 1.49
CA ILE A 45 -6.32 7.27 0.20
C ILE A 45 -7.33 7.58 -0.91
N VAL A 46 -8.48 6.91 -0.93
CA VAL A 46 -9.57 7.17 -1.90
C VAL A 46 -9.99 8.64 -1.84
N ALA A 47 -10.17 9.19 -0.64
CA ALA A 47 -10.55 10.59 -0.48
C ALA A 47 -9.48 11.57 -1.02
N GLU A 48 -8.19 11.28 -0.83
CA GLU A 48 -7.11 12.11 -1.40
C GLU A 48 -7.04 11.99 -2.93
N LEU A 49 -7.26 10.79 -3.47
CA LEU A 49 -7.27 10.58 -4.92
C LEU A 49 -8.42 11.33 -5.58
N ALA A 50 -9.62 11.27 -5.01
CA ALA A 50 -10.77 12.03 -5.48
C ALA A 50 -10.49 13.55 -5.45
N ARG A 51 -9.90 14.06 -4.37
CA ARG A 51 -9.45 15.47 -4.30
C ARG A 51 -8.45 15.82 -5.39
N GLY A 52 -7.47 14.95 -5.64
CA GLY A 52 -6.48 15.16 -6.69
C GLY A 52 -7.08 15.17 -8.10
N GLN A 53 -8.12 14.38 -8.34
CA GLN A 53 -8.88 14.38 -9.61
C GLN A 53 -9.72 15.65 -9.77
N ASP A 54 -10.36 16.12 -8.70
CA ASP A 54 -11.14 17.37 -8.71
C ASP A 54 -10.26 18.61 -8.91
N ALA A 55 -9.02 18.57 -8.41
CA ALA A 55 -8.02 19.60 -8.66
C ALA A 55 -7.30 19.47 -10.02
N GLY A 56 -7.61 18.44 -10.82
CA GLY A 56 -7.01 18.23 -12.14
C GLY A 56 -5.58 17.68 -12.14
N PHE A 57 -5.04 17.28 -10.98
CA PHE A 57 -3.70 16.69 -10.88
C PHE A 57 -3.67 15.21 -11.28
N LEU A 58 -4.80 14.53 -11.16
CA LEU A 58 -4.93 13.09 -11.40
C LEU A 58 -5.96 12.80 -12.50
N ARG A 59 -5.71 11.72 -13.24
CA ARG A 59 -6.59 11.18 -14.29
C ARG A 59 -7.97 10.86 -13.75
N ARG A 60 -9.02 11.37 -14.39
CA ARG A 60 -10.42 11.13 -14.00
C ARG A 60 -10.95 9.77 -14.49
N GLU A 61 -10.30 9.16 -15.48
CA GLU A 61 -10.68 7.87 -16.04
C GLU A 61 -10.32 6.68 -15.14
N VAL A 62 -9.48 6.89 -14.12
CA VAL A 62 -9.11 5.85 -13.15
C VAL A 62 -10.00 6.00 -11.92
N ALA A 63 -10.74 4.96 -11.54
CA ALA A 63 -11.53 5.01 -10.31
C ALA A 63 -10.61 5.20 -9.08
N PRO A 64 -10.90 6.15 -8.16
CA PRO A 64 -10.13 6.36 -6.93
C PRO A 64 -9.95 5.08 -6.09
N GLU A 65 -10.97 4.23 -6.04
CA GLU A 65 -10.97 2.96 -5.32
C GLU A 65 -9.92 2.00 -5.89
N ASP A 66 -9.86 1.86 -7.21
CA ASP A 66 -8.90 1.00 -7.89
C ASP A 66 -7.47 1.53 -7.73
N ALA A 67 -7.29 2.85 -7.88
CA ALA A 67 -6.00 3.49 -7.66
C ALA A 67 -5.51 3.31 -6.20
N ALA A 68 -6.40 3.39 -5.21
CA ALA A 68 -6.06 3.14 -3.81
C ALA A 68 -5.63 1.68 -3.58
N VAL A 69 -6.30 0.71 -4.21
CA VAL A 69 -5.89 -0.70 -4.18
C VAL A 69 -4.49 -0.86 -4.78
N LEU A 70 -4.20 -0.27 -5.93
CA LEU A 70 -2.89 -0.37 -6.58
C LEU A 70 -1.76 0.23 -5.73
N LEU A 71 -2.00 1.41 -5.13
CA LEU A 71 -1.03 2.10 -4.27
C LEU A 71 -0.71 1.32 -2.99
N THR A 72 -1.73 0.73 -2.36
CA THR A 72 -1.56 -0.08 -1.14
C THR A 72 -0.91 -1.43 -1.44
N SER A 73 -1.28 -2.05 -2.57
CA SER A 73 -0.74 -3.33 -3.03
C SER A 73 0.77 -3.27 -3.30
N LEU A 74 1.30 -2.10 -3.71
CA LEU A 74 2.74 -1.91 -3.86
C LEU A 74 3.49 -2.19 -2.55
N VAL A 75 3.01 -1.64 -1.43
CA VAL A 75 3.68 -1.82 -0.13
C VAL A 75 3.67 -3.29 0.28
N GLN A 76 2.53 -3.97 0.10
CA GLN A 76 2.37 -5.38 0.45
C GLN A 76 3.23 -6.28 -0.43
N GLY A 77 3.18 -6.10 -1.76
CA GLY A 77 3.97 -6.87 -2.71
C GLY A 77 5.47 -6.69 -2.50
N MET A 78 5.92 -5.47 -2.19
CA MET A 78 7.32 -5.19 -1.87
C MET A 78 7.75 -5.85 -0.56
N ALA A 79 6.90 -5.84 0.47
CA ALA A 79 7.20 -6.52 1.74
C ALA A 79 7.38 -8.04 1.55
N ILE A 80 6.51 -8.66 0.75
CA ILE A 80 6.59 -10.10 0.43
C ILE A 80 7.86 -10.40 -0.36
N ARG A 81 8.11 -9.67 -1.46
CA ARG A 81 9.33 -9.86 -2.29
C ARG A 81 10.60 -9.66 -1.48
N TRP A 82 10.63 -8.66 -0.61
CA TRP A 82 11.76 -8.39 0.27
C TRP A 82 12.00 -9.51 1.27
N SER A 83 10.93 -10.05 1.85
CA SER A 83 11.03 -11.16 2.81
C SER A 83 11.48 -12.45 2.14
N LEU A 84 10.90 -12.80 0.98
CA LEU A 84 11.26 -14.00 0.23
C LEU A 84 12.67 -13.92 -0.38
N GLY A 85 13.11 -12.74 -0.79
CA GLY A 85 14.43 -12.49 -1.37
C GLY A 85 15.57 -12.40 -0.35
N ALA A 86 15.40 -12.96 0.86
CA ALA A 86 16.37 -12.83 1.96
C ALA A 86 16.79 -11.37 2.23
N ARG A 87 15.89 -10.42 1.99
CA ARG A 87 16.11 -8.97 2.18
C ARG A 87 17.25 -8.39 1.33
N ASN A 88 17.51 -8.97 0.17
CA ASN A 88 18.64 -8.65 -0.72
C ASN A 88 18.54 -7.31 -1.47
N PHE A 89 17.54 -6.48 -1.18
CA PHE A 89 17.40 -5.15 -1.76
C PHE A 89 16.93 -4.10 -0.75
N SER A 90 17.09 -2.82 -1.11
CA SER A 90 16.61 -1.69 -0.30
C SER A 90 15.10 -1.55 -0.44
N LEU A 91 14.34 -2.04 0.55
CA LEU A 91 12.89 -1.95 0.56
C LEU A 91 12.39 -0.49 0.44
N ILE A 92 13.04 0.44 1.14
CA ILE A 92 12.68 1.87 1.09
C ILE A 92 13.06 2.47 -0.26
N GLY A 93 14.25 2.17 -0.78
CA GLY A 93 14.74 2.71 -2.04
C GLY A 93 13.88 2.27 -3.22
N GLU A 94 13.66 0.96 -3.35
CA GLU A 94 12.82 0.41 -4.41
C GLU A 94 11.36 0.81 -4.25
N GLY A 95 10.82 0.77 -3.03
CA GLY A 95 9.43 1.14 -2.77
C GLY A 95 9.13 2.60 -3.10
N LYS A 96 10.04 3.53 -2.81
CA LYS A 96 9.92 4.93 -3.24
C LYS A 96 9.94 5.07 -4.76
N ARG A 97 10.88 4.40 -5.43
CA ARG A 97 11.00 4.44 -6.89
C ARG A 97 9.73 3.92 -7.58
N LEU A 98 9.17 2.82 -7.11
CA LEU A 98 7.95 2.24 -7.69
C LEU A 98 6.69 3.04 -7.35
N LEU A 99 6.63 3.67 -6.18
CA LEU A 99 5.55 4.60 -5.85
C LEU A 99 5.55 5.78 -6.82
N ASP A 100 6.72 6.34 -7.09
CA ASP A 100 6.87 7.45 -8.06
C ASP A 100 6.41 7.04 -9.47
N VAL A 101 6.72 5.81 -9.90
CA VAL A 101 6.18 5.26 -11.16
C VAL A 101 4.65 5.18 -11.13
N GLN A 102 4.05 4.63 -10.06
CA GLN A 102 2.59 4.56 -9.94
C GLN A 102 1.94 5.94 -9.96
N LEU A 103 2.51 6.93 -9.25
CA LEU A 103 2.00 8.29 -9.25
C LEU A 103 2.07 8.94 -10.63
N ARG A 104 3.17 8.75 -11.37
CA ARG A 104 3.28 9.23 -12.76
C ARG A 104 2.28 8.59 -13.72
N LEU A 105 1.92 7.31 -13.50
CA LEU A 105 0.88 6.65 -14.28
C LEU A 105 -0.53 7.18 -13.97
N LEU A 106 -0.75 7.65 -12.74
CA LEU A 106 -2.02 8.22 -12.27
C LEU A 106 -2.15 9.73 -12.56
N ALA A 107 -1.04 10.42 -12.77
CA ALA A 107 -1.02 11.85 -13.07
C ALA A 107 -1.79 12.16 -14.37
N ALA A 108 -2.52 13.29 -14.36
CA ALA A 108 -3.18 13.81 -15.55
C ALA A 108 -2.18 13.92 -16.72
N LYS A 109 -2.63 13.64 -17.94
CA LYS A 109 -1.79 13.85 -19.12
C LYS A 109 -1.64 15.35 -19.33
N GLU A 110 -0.41 15.80 -19.58
CA GLU A 110 -0.18 17.12 -20.16
C GLU A 110 -0.62 17.04 -21.63
N ASP A 111 -1.47 17.99 -22.04
CA ASP A 111 -1.93 18.15 -23.43
C ASP A 111 -0.84 18.75 -24.33
#